data_AF-A0A7R7J9Z7-F1
#
_entry.id   AF-A0A7R7J9Z7-F1
#
_cell.length_a   1.000
_cell.length_b   1.000
_cell.length_c   1.000
_cell.angle_alpha   90.00
_cell.angle_beta   90.00
_cell.angle_gamma   90.00
#
_symmetry.space_group_name_H-M   'P 1'
#
loop_
_entity.id
_entity.type
_entity.pdbx_description
1 polymer ?
#
loop_
_entity_poly.entity_id
_entity_poly.type
_entity_poly.pdbx_seq_one_letter_code
_entity_poly.pdbx_strand_id
1 'polypeptide(L)'
;MQTGMKAVDQLISKHGIMADLGYDTFQRRARLTGGDERANTLPFCMYQKVVSAPLSRNFTVHHFYMPGNKGKLASFLFDEKGALIEQVYYQKVSRWVKVCRKLQQLVQKHAEHIQLAA
;
A
#
# COMPACT_ATOMS: atom_id res chain seq x y z
N MET A 1 -9.81 -25.26 7.53
CA MET A 1 -10.13 -24.01 6.81
C MET A 1 -9.40 -22.86 7.48
N GLN A 2 -8.34 -22.31 6.87
CA GLN A 2 -7.69 -21.11 7.42
C GLN A 2 -8.55 -19.90 7.09
N THR A 3 -9.08 -19.26 8.13
CA THR A 3 -9.70 -17.93 8.03
C THR A 3 -8.67 -16.97 7.44
N GLY A 4 -9.04 -16.21 6.41
CA GLY A 4 -8.09 -15.42 5.59
C GLY A 4 -7.13 -14.50 6.36
N MET A 5 -7.43 -14.17 7.62
CA MET A 5 -6.51 -13.43 8.51
C MET A 5 -5.22 -14.20 8.82
N LYS A 6 -5.29 -15.50 9.13
CA LYS A 6 -4.09 -16.31 9.38
C LYS A 6 -3.23 -16.42 8.13
N ALA A 7 -3.86 -16.46 6.95
CA ALA A 7 -3.16 -16.45 5.68
C ALA A 7 -2.45 -15.11 5.43
N VAL A 8 -3.05 -13.97 5.80
CA VAL A 8 -2.36 -12.67 5.73
C VAL A 8 -1.20 -12.59 6.71
N ASP A 9 -1.37 -13.00 7.97
CA ASP A 9 -0.25 -13.01 8.93
C ASP A 9 0.88 -13.95 8.47
N GLN A 10 0.55 -15.10 7.86
CA GLN A 10 1.55 -15.98 7.25
C GLN A 10 2.23 -15.34 6.03
N LEU A 11 1.50 -14.62 5.17
CA LEU A 11 2.09 -13.91 4.04
C LEU A 11 3.02 -12.78 4.51
N ILE A 12 2.63 -12.01 5.52
CA ILE A 12 3.50 -11.00 6.15
C ILE A 12 4.74 -11.68 6.74
N SER A 13 4.59 -12.81 7.42
CA SER A 13 5.73 -13.53 8.00
C SER A 13 6.64 -14.17 6.96
N LYS A 14 6.11 -14.53 5.78
CA LYS A 14 6.83 -15.25 4.72
C LYS A 14 7.50 -14.29 3.72
N HIS A 15 6.79 -13.25 3.31
CA HIS A 15 7.23 -12.31 2.28
C HIS A 15 7.73 -10.97 2.86
N GLY A 16 7.44 -10.69 4.13
CA GLY A 16 7.70 -9.38 4.72
C GLY A 16 6.86 -8.27 4.10
N ILE A 17 7.17 -7.03 4.48
CA ILE A 17 6.65 -5.84 3.80
C ILE A 17 7.66 -5.41 2.76
N MET A 18 7.19 -5.21 1.53
CA MET A 18 8.03 -4.87 0.39
C MET A 18 8.60 -3.44 0.54
N ALA A 19 9.93 -3.37 0.66
CA ALA A 19 10.69 -2.13 0.72
C ALA A 19 10.88 -1.49 -0.66
N ASP A 20 11.13 -2.32 -1.66
CA ASP A 20 11.48 -1.87 -3.01
C ASP A 20 10.26 -1.78 -3.94
N LEU A 21 10.45 -1.16 -5.11
CA LEU A 21 9.45 -1.16 -6.17
C LEU A 21 9.31 -2.56 -6.76
N GLY A 22 8.08 -3.06 -6.88
CA GLY A 22 7.85 -4.42 -7.33
C GLY A 22 6.42 -4.90 -7.14
N TYR A 23 6.19 -6.16 -7.45
CA TYR A 23 4.91 -6.82 -7.21
C TYR A 23 5.11 -8.30 -6.87
N ASP A 24 4.29 -8.80 -5.96
CA ASP A 24 4.14 -10.21 -5.65
C ASP A 24 2.64 -10.58 -5.56
N THR A 25 2.33 -11.79 -5.11
CA THR A 25 0.96 -12.28 -4.98
C THR A 25 0.13 -11.59 -3.89
N PHE A 26 0.79 -10.92 -2.95
CA PHE A 26 0.23 -10.30 -1.76
C PHE A 26 0.28 -8.77 -1.79
N GLN A 27 1.34 -8.18 -2.34
CA GLN A 27 1.56 -6.75 -2.33
C GLN A 27 2.19 -6.25 -3.63
N ARG A 28 1.95 -4.98 -3.95
CA ARG A 28 2.54 -4.29 -5.09
C ARG A 28 2.92 -2.89 -4.68
N ARG A 29 4.17 -2.53 -4.89
CA ARG A 29 4.69 -1.19 -4.64
C ARG A 29 5.12 -0.55 -5.95
N ALA A 30 4.57 0.61 -6.25
CA ALA A 30 4.87 1.35 -7.47
C ALA A 30 5.14 2.82 -7.14
N ARG A 31 6.00 3.44 -7.95
CA ARG A 31 6.25 4.88 -7.89
C ARG A 31 5.43 5.56 -8.99
N LEU A 32 4.84 6.69 -8.65
CA LEU A 32 4.08 7.55 -9.55
C LEU A 32 4.62 8.97 -9.41
N THR A 33 4.61 9.73 -10.49
CA THR A 33 4.90 11.16 -10.47
C THR A 33 3.59 11.95 -10.41
N GLY A 34 3.64 13.22 -9.99
CA GLY A 34 2.49 14.11 -10.11
C GLY A 34 2.01 14.18 -11.56
N GLY A 35 0.71 14.15 -11.80
CA GLY A 35 0.15 14.13 -13.16
C GLY A 35 0.29 12.79 -13.93
N ASP A 36 0.76 11.71 -13.30
CA ASP A 36 0.93 10.42 -13.96
C ASP A 36 -0.43 9.74 -14.25
N GLU A 37 -0.70 9.44 -15.53
CA GLU A 37 -1.93 8.78 -15.99
C GLU A 37 -2.12 7.37 -15.40
N ARG A 38 -1.03 6.72 -14.96
CA ARG A 38 -1.09 5.40 -14.28
C ARG A 38 -1.84 5.49 -12.94
N ALA A 39 -1.98 6.69 -12.38
CA ALA A 39 -2.79 6.95 -11.21
C ALA A 39 -4.28 6.61 -11.43
N ASN A 40 -4.77 6.50 -12.68
CA ASN A 40 -6.14 6.07 -12.99
C ASN A 40 -6.49 4.68 -12.43
N THR A 41 -5.49 3.86 -12.11
CA THR A 41 -5.70 2.53 -11.50
C THR A 41 -5.94 2.59 -9.97
N LEU A 42 -5.77 3.77 -9.37
CA LEU A 42 -5.94 4.04 -7.95
C LEU A 42 -7.40 4.38 -7.60
N PRO A 43 -7.78 4.30 -6.31
CA PRO A 43 -8.99 4.95 -5.82
C PRO A 43 -9.06 6.42 -6.23
N PHE A 44 -10.27 6.91 -6.51
CA PHE A 44 -10.49 8.28 -6.95
C PHE A 44 -9.85 9.34 -6.01
N CYS A 45 -9.95 9.14 -4.69
CA CYS A 45 -9.31 10.04 -3.72
C CYS A 45 -7.78 10.11 -3.86
N MET A 46 -7.12 8.98 -4.11
CA MET A 46 -5.67 8.92 -4.33
C MET A 46 -5.28 9.47 -5.70
N TYR A 47 -6.05 9.10 -6.73
CA TYR A 47 -5.89 9.60 -8.09
C TYR A 47 -5.89 11.13 -8.12
N GLN A 48 -6.88 11.75 -7.48
CA GLN A 48 -7.02 13.21 -7.43
C GLN A 48 -5.80 13.86 -6.76
N LYS A 49 -5.22 13.25 -5.72
CA LYS A 49 -3.99 13.75 -5.07
C LYS A 49 -2.78 13.68 -5.99
N VAL A 50 -2.63 12.60 -6.75
CA VAL A 50 -1.49 12.42 -7.66
C VAL A 50 -1.63 13.33 -8.88
N VAL A 51 -2.80 13.41 -9.50
CA VAL A 51 -3.01 14.21 -10.71
C VAL A 51 -3.00 15.70 -10.44
N SER A 52 -3.51 16.15 -9.29
CA SER A 52 -3.44 17.57 -8.90
C SER A 52 -2.07 17.99 -8.37
N ALA A 53 -1.11 17.08 -8.23
CA ALA A 53 0.23 17.41 -7.76
C ALA A 53 1.18 17.82 -8.91
N PRO A 54 2.17 18.68 -8.64
CA PRO A 54 3.20 19.03 -9.63
C PRO A 54 3.99 17.81 -10.12
N LEU A 55 4.42 17.82 -11.38
CA LEU A 55 5.25 16.78 -12.00
C LEU A 55 6.58 16.50 -11.25
N SER A 56 7.07 17.49 -10.51
CA SER A 56 8.28 17.35 -9.69
C SER A 56 8.07 16.48 -8.44
N ARG A 57 6.83 16.26 -8.00
CA ARG A 57 6.53 15.42 -6.84
C ARG A 57 6.48 13.95 -7.21
N ASN A 58 7.01 13.15 -6.30
CA ASN A 58 6.98 11.71 -6.37
C ASN A 58 6.06 11.14 -5.30
N PHE A 59 5.36 10.09 -5.67
CA PHE A 59 4.46 9.34 -4.80
C PHE A 59 4.84 7.88 -4.86
N THR A 60 4.70 7.20 -3.74
CA THR A 60 4.83 5.75 -3.67
C THR A 60 3.50 5.17 -3.28
N VAL A 61 2.94 4.33 -4.14
CA VAL A 61 1.73 3.58 -3.83
C VAL A 61 2.07 2.16 -3.42
N HIS A 62 1.45 1.70 -2.35
CA HIS A 62 1.54 0.32 -1.87
C HIS A 62 0.15 -0.31 -1.83
N HIS A 63 -0.09 -1.28 -2.69
CA HIS A 63 -1.30 -2.08 -2.73
C HIS A 63 -1.09 -3.40 -2.00
N PHE A 64 -2.09 -3.82 -1.24
CA PHE A 64 -2.19 -5.15 -0.65
C PHE A 64 -3.40 -5.87 -1.23
N TYR A 65 -3.24 -7.17 -1.48
CA TYR A 65 -4.24 -8.06 -2.06
C TYR A 65 -4.60 -9.17 -1.08
N MET A 66 -5.78 -9.75 -1.27
CA MET A 66 -6.23 -10.85 -0.42
C MET A 66 -5.50 -12.17 -0.75
N PRO A 67 -5.21 -13.01 0.26
CA PRO A 67 -4.72 -14.36 0.02
C PRO A 67 -5.78 -15.19 -0.71
N GLY A 68 -5.41 -15.81 -1.83
CA GLY A 68 -6.27 -16.72 -2.60
C GLY A 68 -7.28 -16.04 -3.54
N ASN A 69 -7.39 -14.71 -3.53
CA ASN A 69 -8.19 -13.97 -4.51
C ASN A 69 -7.50 -12.63 -4.82
N LYS A 70 -7.41 -12.24 -6.10
CA LYS A 70 -6.78 -10.98 -6.55
C LYS A 70 -7.55 -9.70 -6.13
N GLY A 71 -8.48 -9.80 -5.19
CA GLY A 71 -9.21 -8.67 -4.65
C GLY A 71 -8.29 -7.75 -3.82
N LYS A 72 -8.46 -6.44 -3.99
CA LYS A 72 -7.71 -5.44 -3.22
C LYS A 72 -8.14 -5.48 -1.75
N LEU A 73 -7.16 -5.51 -0.85
CA LEU A 73 -7.35 -5.45 0.60
C LEU A 73 -7.25 -4.00 1.08
N ALA A 74 -6.13 -3.37 0.78
CA ALA A 74 -5.83 -1.98 1.12
C ALA A 74 -4.93 -1.33 0.07
N SER A 75 -5.02 -0.02 -0.05
CA SER A 75 -4.08 0.81 -0.80
C SER A 75 -3.57 1.90 0.12
N PHE A 76 -2.27 2.19 0.07
CA PHE A 76 -1.63 3.26 0.80
C PHE A 76 -0.85 4.14 -0.17
N LEU A 77 -1.02 5.45 -0.06
CA LEU A 77 -0.30 6.43 -0.85
C LEU A 77 0.63 7.20 0.06
N PHE A 78 1.91 7.15 -0.25
CA PHE A 78 2.97 7.87 0.46
C PHE A 78 3.56 8.95 -0.43
N ASP A 79 4.05 10.01 0.20
CA ASP A 79 4.85 11.03 -0.48
C ASP A 79 6.31 10.58 -0.65
N GLU A 80 7.12 11.43 -1.25
CA GLU A 80 8.56 11.26 -1.40
C GLU A 80 9.32 11.18 -0.06
N LYS A 81 8.73 11.71 1.00
CA LYS A 81 9.27 11.67 2.37
C LYS A 81 8.73 10.47 3.16
N GLY A 82 8.07 9.51 2.51
CA GLY A 82 7.51 8.35 3.19
C GLY A 82 6.32 8.66 4.11
N ALA A 83 5.80 9.89 4.10
CA ALA A 83 4.63 10.26 4.87
C ALA A 83 3.37 9.75 4.18
N LEU A 84 2.47 9.14 4.96
CA LEU A 84 1.20 8.62 4.44
C LEU A 84 0.28 9.79 4.09
N ILE A 85 -0.02 9.98 2.80
CA ILE A 85 -0.94 11.01 2.32
C ILE A 85 -2.38 10.51 2.38
N GLU A 86 -2.61 9.28 1.94
CA GLU A 86 -3.96 8.76 1.78
C GLU A 86 -3.98 7.24 1.97
N GLN A 87 -5.10 6.71 2.47
CA GLN A 87 -5.29 5.26 2.66
C GLN A 87 -6.71 4.84 2.29
N VAL A 88 -6.84 3.68 1.67
CA VAL A 88 -8.15 3.12 1.29
C VAL A 88 -8.24 1.67 1.72
N TYR A 89 -9.29 1.36 2.46
CA TYR A 89 -9.64 0.00 2.88
C TYR A 89 -10.87 -0.47 2.09
N TYR A 90 -10.70 -1.53 1.31
CA TYR A 90 -11.78 -2.04 0.46
C TYR A 90 -12.71 -3.00 1.23
N GLN A 91 -12.23 -3.56 2.34
CA GLN A 91 -13.00 -4.48 3.17
C GLN A 91 -13.74 -3.75 4.29
N LYS A 92 -15.08 -3.88 4.33
CA LYS A 92 -15.94 -3.26 5.34
C LYS A 92 -16.05 -4.08 6.64
N VAL A 93 -15.59 -5.33 6.65
CA VAL A 93 -15.66 -6.20 7.82
C VAL A 93 -14.61 -5.77 8.84
N SER A 94 -15.03 -5.51 10.08
CA SER A 94 -14.18 -4.97 11.16
C SER A 94 -12.90 -5.78 11.41
N ARG A 95 -12.94 -7.09 11.14
CA ARG A 95 -11.79 -7.99 11.25
C ARG A 95 -10.69 -7.66 10.23
N TRP A 96 -11.05 -7.37 8.99
CA TRP A 96 -10.11 -6.96 7.95
C TRP A 96 -9.56 -5.57 8.18
N VAL A 97 -10.38 -4.66 8.71
CA VAL A 97 -9.92 -3.31 9.10
C VAL A 97 -8.77 -3.37 10.11
N LYS A 98 -8.82 -4.30 11.08
CA LYS A 98 -7.71 -4.52 12.03
C LYS A 98 -6.44 -4.97 11.33
N VAL A 99 -6.54 -5.86 10.35
CA VAL A 99 -5.40 -6.31 9.53
C VAL A 99 -4.82 -5.16 8.72
N CYS A 100 -5.68 -4.36 8.07
CA CYS A 100 -5.23 -3.20 7.30
C CYS A 100 -4.51 -2.17 8.18
N ARG A 101 -4.98 -1.92 9.40
CA ARG A 101 -4.28 -1.06 10.37
C ARG A 101 -2.90 -1.62 10.75
N LYS A 102 -2.79 -2.94 10.95
CA LYS A 102 -1.50 -3.58 11.24
C LYS A 102 -0.55 -3.43 10.05
N LEU A 103 -1.03 -3.63 8.83
CA LEU A 103 -0.25 -3.42 7.60
C LEU A 103 0.21 -1.97 7.47
N GLN A 104 -0.69 -1.01 7.72
CA GLN A 104 -0.35 0.41 7.73
C GLN A 104 0.82 0.69 8.68
N GLN A 105 0.74 0.21 9.93
CA GLN A 105 1.80 0.41 10.93
C GLN A 105 3.11 -0.23 10.50
N LEU A 106 3.07 -1.41 9.90
CA LEU A 106 4.27 -2.10 9.42
C LEU A 106 4.91 -1.33 8.25
N VAL A 107 4.11 -0.86 7.29
CA VAL A 107 4.60 -0.08 6.15
C VAL A 107 5.15 1.27 6.59
N GLN A 108 4.48 1.96 7.53
CA GLN A 108 4.97 3.23 8.08
C GLN A 108 6.31 3.04 8.79
N LYS A 109 6.42 2.05 9.68
CA LYS A 109 7.70 1.72 10.35
C LYS A 109 8.81 1.41 9.34
N HIS A 110 8.48 0.73 8.24
CA HIS A 110 9.47 0.41 7.21
C HIS A 110 9.85 1.64 6.38
N ALA A 111 8.91 2.53 6.09
CA ALA A 111 9.18 3.80 5.40
C ALA A 111 10.11 4.70 6.23
N GLU A 112 9.90 4.78 7.55
CA GLU A 112 10.78 5.50 8.49
C GLU A 112 12.19 4.88 8.52
N HIS A 113 12.29 3.55 8.48
CA HIS A 113 13.59 2.86 8.53
C HIS A 113 14.41 2.99 7.23
N ILE A 114 13.75 3.11 6.08
CA ILE A 114 14.42 3.37 4.79
C ILE A 114 15.00 4.80 4.77
N GLN A 115 14.34 5.77 5.42
CA GLN A 115 14.86 7.14 5.51
C GLN A 115 16.08 7.29 6.40
N LEU A 116 16.29 6.38 7.37
CA LEU A 116 17.47 6.40 8.24
C LEU A 116 18.71 5.75 7.61
N ALA A 117 18.54 5.04 6.49
CA ALA A 117 19.61 4.29 5.82
C ALA A 117 20.06 4.90 4.48
N ALA A 118 19.52 6.07 4.09
CA ALA A 118 19.81 6.77 2.84
C ALA A 118 20.65 8.04 3.07
#